data_AF-A0AAN8WZS5-F1
#
_entry.id   AF-A0AAN8WZS5-F1
#
_cell.length_a   1.000
_cell.length_b   1.000
_cell.length_c   1.000
_cell.angle_alpha   90.00
_cell.angle_beta   90.00
_cell.angle_gamma   90.00
#
_symmetry.space_group_name_H-M   'P 1'
#
loop_
_entity.id
_entity.type
_entity.pdbx_description
1 polymer ?
#
loop_
_entity_poly.entity_id
_entity_poly.type
_entity_poly.pdbx_seq_one_letter_code
_entity_poly.pdbx_strand_id
1 'polypeptide(L)'
;TTEETLNKDTQTVGETRRISLKPGTVSSYYLTDEHCTAALQQLQEQISVHSLGLSHKDLQSSRITRDESDIALIVDLLQNNWTNPYHEDPVDLIYISTGISPPPDVYDNLLKAREKEEAAYQLFQEHHLNTGGGFYDIIKN
;
A
#
# COMPACT_ATOMS: atom_id res chain seq x y z
N THR A 1 8.16 -14.50 28.13
CA THR A 1 8.18 -13.52 27.02
C THR A 1 6.75 -13.10 26.77
N THR A 2 6.48 -11.81 26.71
CA THR A 2 5.16 -11.22 26.44
C THR A 2 5.26 -10.48 25.13
N GLU A 3 4.38 -10.76 24.19
CA GLU A 3 4.30 -10.00 22.94
C GLU A 3 3.35 -8.83 23.18
N GLU A 4 3.84 -7.61 23.02
CA GLU A 4 3.00 -6.42 23.04
C GLU A 4 2.62 -6.11 21.60
N THR A 5 1.41 -6.50 21.19
CA THR A 5 0.85 -6.12 19.90
C THR A 5 0.10 -4.79 20.05
N LEU A 6 0.65 -3.74 19.44
CA LEU A 6 -0.03 -2.46 19.31
C LEU A 6 -1.10 -2.61 18.21
N ASN A 7 -2.37 -2.75 18.60
CA ASN A 7 -3.46 -2.67 17.64
C ASN A 7 -3.55 -1.21 17.14
N LYS A 8 -3.04 -0.95 15.93
CA LYS A 8 -3.11 0.40 15.32
C LYS A 8 -4.49 0.72 14.74
N ASP A 9 -5.40 -0.25 14.68
CA ASP A 9 -6.67 -0.14 13.96
C ASP A 9 -7.88 0.14 14.87
N THR A 10 -7.68 0.18 16.18
CA THR A 10 -8.73 0.63 17.12
C THR A 10 -8.75 2.15 17.21
N GLN A 11 -9.83 2.77 16.71
CA GLN A 11 -10.10 4.22 16.81
C GLN A 11 -10.33 4.76 18.24
N THR A 12 -10.14 3.92 19.27
CA THR A 12 -10.29 4.34 20.67
C THR A 12 -8.93 4.42 21.33
N VAL A 13 -8.60 5.59 21.88
CA VAL A 13 -7.36 5.83 22.62
C VAL A 13 -7.34 4.96 23.89
N GLY A 14 -6.47 3.96 23.92
CA GLY A 14 -5.88 3.49 25.19
C GLY A 14 -6.24 2.10 25.72
N GLU A 15 -6.23 1.04 24.90
CA GLU A 15 -6.13 -0.32 25.46
C GLU A 15 -4.96 -1.10 24.87
N THR A 16 -3.84 -1.12 25.61
CA THR A 16 -2.76 -2.09 25.39
C THR A 16 -3.23 -3.45 25.90
N ARG A 17 -3.71 -4.32 25.00
CA ARG A 17 -4.13 -5.68 25.35
C ARG A 17 -2.90 -6.58 25.46
N ARG A 18 -2.41 -6.82 26.68
CA ARG A 18 -1.31 -7.77 26.93
C ARG A 18 -1.83 -9.20 26.82
N ILE A 19 -1.41 -9.93 25.80
CA ILE A 19 -1.71 -11.36 25.66
C ILE A 19 -0.52 -12.17 26.20
N SER A 20 -0.80 -13.08 27.13
CA SER A 20 0.22 -14.01 27.65
C SER A 20 0.52 -15.07 26.59
N LEU A 21 1.78 -15.24 26.19
CA LEU A 21 2.26 -16.26 25.23
C LEU A 21 2.24 -17.70 25.77
N LYS A 22 1.61 -17.95 26.92
CA LYS A 22 1.44 -19.32 27.42
C LYS A 22 0.51 -20.06 26.45
N PRO A 23 0.90 -21.26 25.94
CA PRO A 23 0.13 -21.97 24.92
C PRO A 23 -1.35 -22.17 25.28
N GLY A 24 -1.65 -22.45 26.55
CA GLY A 24 -3.03 -22.56 27.04
C GLY A 24 -3.81 -21.24 26.99
N THR A 25 -3.18 -20.10 27.29
CA THR A 25 -3.83 -18.79 27.23
C THR A 25 -4.07 -18.35 25.80
N VAL A 26 -3.11 -18.59 24.91
CA VAL A 26 -3.21 -18.30 23.48
C VAL A 26 -4.32 -19.14 22.84
N SER A 27 -4.33 -20.46 23.10
CA SER A 27 -5.37 -21.36 22.61
C SER A 27 -6.75 -20.99 23.14
N SER A 28 -6.91 -20.74 24.44
CA SER A 28 -8.19 -20.31 25.00
C SER A 28 -8.65 -18.96 24.44
N TYR A 29 -7.74 -18.02 24.20
CA TYR A 29 -8.08 -16.74 23.58
C TYR A 29 -8.61 -16.93 22.16
N TYR A 30 -7.91 -17.68 21.30
CA TYR A 30 -8.37 -17.95 19.94
C TYR A 30 -9.66 -18.77 19.89
N LEU A 31 -9.81 -19.78 20.75
CA LEU A 31 -11.06 -20.55 20.85
C LEU A 31 -12.23 -19.66 21.31
N THR A 32 -11.99 -18.78 22.29
CA THR A 32 -13.01 -17.84 22.76
C THR A 32 -13.34 -16.80 21.68
N ASP A 33 -12.34 -16.32 20.94
CA ASP A 33 -12.51 -15.36 19.85
C ASP A 33 -13.31 -15.94 18.68
N GLU A 34 -13.04 -17.20 18.30
CA GLU A 34 -13.81 -17.93 17.31
C GLU A 34 -15.28 -18.08 17.74
N HIS A 35 -15.50 -18.51 18.99
CA HIS A 35 -16.85 -18.64 19.54
C HIS A 35 -17.58 -17.30 19.65
N CYS A 36 -16.90 -16.23 20.07
CA CYS A 36 -17.45 -14.89 20.12
C CYS A 36 -17.77 -14.35 18.72
N THR A 37 -16.90 -14.58 17.75
CA THR A 37 -17.10 -14.18 16.35
C THR A 37 -18.28 -14.92 15.74
N ALA A 38 -18.36 -16.24 15.92
CA ALA A 38 -19.48 -17.05 15.43
C ALA A 38 -20.81 -16.65 16.08
N ALA A 39 -20.82 -16.41 17.39
CA ALA A 39 -22.01 -15.93 18.09
C ALA A 39 -22.45 -14.53 17.61
N LEU A 40 -21.49 -13.63 17.36
CA LEU A 40 -21.77 -12.30 16.81
C LEU A 40 -22.29 -12.37 15.37
N GLN A 41 -21.75 -13.26 14.54
CA GLN A 41 -22.25 -13.51 13.18
C GLN A 41 -23.67 -14.04 13.20
N GLN A 42 -23.97 -15.03 14.06
CA GLN A 42 -25.33 -15.56 14.22
C GLN A 42 -26.30 -14.49 14.72
N LEU A 43 -25.90 -13.67 15.69
CA LEU A 43 -26.68 -12.53 16.15
C LEU A 43 -26.89 -11.49 15.04
N GLN A 44 -25.86 -11.19 14.25
CA GLN A 44 -25.96 -10.28 13.10
C GLN A 44 -26.89 -10.83 12.02
N GLU A 45 -26.86 -12.13 11.73
CA GLU A 45 -27.77 -12.78 10.78
C GLU A 45 -29.21 -12.73 11.27
N GLN A 46 -29.45 -13.02 12.55
CA GLN A 46 -30.77 -12.95 13.18
C GLN A 46 -31.30 -11.50 13.24
N ILE A 47 -30.42 -10.52 13.47
CA ILE A 47 -30.77 -9.10 13.46
C ILE A 47 -30.98 -8.60 12.02
N SER A 48 -30.23 -9.10 11.04
CA SER A 48 -30.30 -8.69 9.62
C SER A 48 -31.59 -9.10 8.91
N VAL A 49 -32.46 -9.91 9.54
CA VAL A 49 -33.86 -10.08 9.11
C VAL A 49 -34.63 -8.75 9.21
N HIS A 50 -34.17 -7.83 10.06
CA HIS A 50 -34.58 -6.43 10.05
C HIS A 50 -33.44 -5.60 9.46
N SER A 51 -33.59 -5.19 8.20
CA SER A 51 -32.70 -4.23 7.53
C SER A 51 -32.50 -2.96 8.37
N LEU A 52 -31.48 -2.95 9.21
CA LEU A 52 -30.95 -1.74 9.81
C LEU A 52 -29.75 -1.38 8.94
N GLY A 53 -29.86 -0.26 8.23
CA GLY A 53 -28.88 0.26 7.29
C GLY A 53 -27.52 0.55 7.92
N LEU A 54 -26.79 -0.49 8.28
CA LEU A 54 -25.36 -0.47 8.58
C LEU A 54 -24.61 -0.52 7.25
N SER A 55 -24.88 0.46 6.38
CA SER A 55 -23.94 0.79 5.31
C SER A 55 -22.73 1.41 6.00
N HIS A 56 -21.64 0.64 6.07
CA HIS A 56 -20.33 1.11 6.53
C HIS A 56 -20.08 2.51 5.96
N LYS A 57 -19.54 3.45 6.75
CA LYS A 57 -19.40 4.85 6.31
C LYS A 57 -18.65 4.99 4.99
N ASP A 58 -17.73 4.07 4.73
CA ASP A 58 -16.95 4.02 3.49
C ASP A 58 -17.73 3.41 2.30
N LEU A 59 -18.75 2.61 2.58
CA LEU A 59 -19.66 2.04 1.56
C LEU A 59 -20.86 2.96 1.26
N GLN A 60 -20.87 4.17 1.82
CA GLN A 60 -21.86 5.18 1.48
C GLN A 60 -21.62 5.64 0.05
N SER A 61 -22.66 5.66 -0.79
CA SER A 61 -22.56 6.09 -2.19
C SER A 61 -21.93 7.48 -2.32
N SER A 62 -22.23 8.41 -1.40
CA SER A 62 -21.61 9.75 -1.38
C SER A 62 -20.10 9.73 -1.11
N ARG A 63 -19.59 8.72 -0.41
CA ARG A 63 -18.15 8.54 -0.17
C ARG A 63 -17.48 7.94 -1.40
N ILE A 64 -18.07 6.89 -1.96
CA ILE A 64 -17.60 6.25 -3.19
C ILE A 64 -17.49 7.29 -4.33
N THR A 65 -18.54 8.07 -4.57
CA THR A 65 -18.53 9.09 -5.64
C THR A 65 -17.46 10.17 -5.42
N ARG A 66 -17.19 10.56 -4.17
CA ARG A 66 -16.11 11.50 -3.87
C ARG A 66 -14.75 10.89 -4.16
N ASP A 67 -14.51 9.69 -3.66
CA ASP A 67 -13.22 9.02 -3.81
C ASP A 67 -12.94 8.73 -5.31
N GLU A 68 -13.97 8.35 -6.08
CA GLU A 68 -13.89 8.23 -7.55
C GLU A 68 -13.55 9.58 -8.22
N SER A 69 -14.16 10.68 -7.77
CA SER A 69 -13.85 12.01 -8.31
C SER A 69 -12.42 12.47 -7.99
N ASP A 70 -11.94 12.18 -6.78
CA ASP A 70 -10.58 12.51 -6.34
C ASP A 70 -9.55 11.69 -7.14
N ILE A 71 -9.82 10.39 -7.36
CA ILE A 71 -8.99 9.53 -8.22
C ILE A 71 -8.99 10.04 -9.67
N ALA A 72 -10.14 10.45 -10.20
CA ALA A 72 -10.21 11.00 -11.55
C ALA A 72 -9.33 12.26 -11.71
N LEU A 73 -9.30 13.13 -10.69
CA LEU A 73 -8.42 14.30 -10.67
C LEU A 73 -6.93 13.91 -10.62
N ILE A 74 -6.57 12.88 -9.87
CA ILE A 74 -5.19 12.38 -9.82
C ILE A 74 -4.79 11.79 -11.18
N VAL A 75 -5.66 11.01 -11.81
CA VAL A 75 -5.40 10.43 -13.13
C VAL A 75 -5.26 11.52 -14.19
N ASP A 76 -6.15 12.52 -14.18
CA ASP A 76 -6.05 13.68 -15.07
C ASP A 76 -4.74 14.44 -14.88
N LEU A 77 -4.33 14.65 -13.62
CA LEU A 77 -3.04 15.23 -13.31
C LEU A 77 -1.91 14.38 -13.91
N LEU A 78 -1.91 13.07 -13.70
CA LEU A 78 -0.86 12.17 -14.21
C LEU A 78 -0.81 12.06 -15.73
N GLN A 79 -1.94 12.21 -16.42
CA GLN A 79 -2.00 12.06 -17.88
C GLN A 79 -1.76 13.37 -18.63
N ASN A 80 -2.30 14.48 -18.11
CA ASN A 80 -2.37 15.74 -18.86
C ASN A 80 -1.45 16.83 -18.31
N ASN A 81 -1.15 16.82 -17.00
CA ASN A 81 -0.39 17.87 -16.34
C ASN A 81 0.95 17.40 -15.77
N TRP A 82 1.14 16.09 -15.63
CA TRP A 82 2.35 15.51 -15.08
C TRP A 82 3.39 15.43 -16.16
N THR A 83 4.43 16.23 -16.01
CA THR A 83 5.52 16.17 -16.94
C THR A 83 6.36 14.93 -16.67
N ASN A 84 6.53 14.10 -17.70
CA ASN A 84 7.49 13.02 -17.62
C ASN A 84 8.89 13.62 -17.39
N PRO A 85 9.52 13.36 -16.23
CA PRO A 85 10.83 13.93 -15.90
C PRO A 85 11.96 13.40 -16.80
N TYR A 86 11.65 12.38 -17.61
CA TYR A 86 12.55 11.76 -18.56
C TYR A 86 12.20 12.07 -20.02
N HIS A 87 11.26 12.99 -20.28
CA HIS A 87 10.97 13.45 -21.64
C HIS A 87 12.19 14.17 -22.24
N GLU A 88 12.39 14.06 -23.56
CA GLU A 88 13.55 14.66 -24.24
C GLU A 88 13.54 16.19 -24.21
N ASP A 89 12.34 16.77 -24.08
CA ASP A 89 12.17 18.21 -23.86
C ASP A 89 12.34 18.56 -22.37
N PRO A 90 13.22 19.51 -22.02
CA PRO A 90 13.42 19.91 -20.64
C PRO A 90 12.19 20.67 -20.16
N VAL A 91 11.37 19.99 -19.36
CA VAL A 91 10.35 20.65 -18.55
C VAL A 91 10.82 20.61 -17.10
N ASP A 92 10.58 21.70 -16.38
CA ASP A 92 10.98 21.81 -14.99
C ASP A 92 10.46 20.60 -14.20
N LEU A 93 11.38 19.88 -13.55
CA LEU A 93 11.02 18.85 -12.59
C LEU A 93 10.28 19.53 -11.44
N ILE A 94 9.10 19.03 -11.07
CA ILE A 94 8.27 19.61 -10.02
C ILE A 94 7.83 18.51 -9.04
N TYR A 95 7.96 18.76 -7.74
CA TYR A 95 7.42 17.86 -6.71
C TYR A 95 5.88 17.88 -6.71
N ILE A 96 5.23 16.71 -6.82
CA ILE A 96 3.75 16.58 -6.77
C ILE A 96 3.17 17.20 -5.50
N SER A 97 3.82 16.98 -4.36
CA SER A 97 3.28 17.38 -3.06
C SER A 97 3.38 18.88 -2.79
N THR A 98 4.31 19.59 -3.43
CA THR A 98 4.60 20.99 -3.11
C THR A 98 4.52 21.94 -4.30
N GLY A 99 4.54 21.43 -5.54
CA GLY A 99 4.61 22.26 -6.74
C GLY A 99 5.95 23.00 -6.90
N ILE A 100 6.96 22.64 -6.11
CA ILE A 100 8.28 23.32 -6.09
C ILE A 100 9.27 22.53 -6.96
N SER A 101 10.13 23.25 -7.68
CA SER A 101 11.23 22.64 -8.41
C SER A 101 12.32 22.12 -7.46
N PRO A 102 12.81 20.88 -7.64
CA PRO A 102 13.84 20.33 -6.79
C PRO A 102 15.17 21.04 -6.99
N PRO A 103 16.03 21.03 -5.96
CA PRO A 103 17.37 21.59 -6.11
C PRO A 103 18.22 20.78 -7.12
N PRO A 104 19.24 21.41 -7.73
CA PRO A 104 19.99 20.81 -8.84
C PRO A 104 20.68 19.49 -8.52
N ASP A 105 21.05 19.27 -7.26
CA ASP A 105 21.66 18.03 -6.77
C ASP A 105 20.71 16.82 -6.88
N VAL A 106 19.41 17.03 -6.66
CA VAL A 106 18.39 16.00 -6.82
C VAL A 106 18.24 15.64 -8.29
N TYR A 107 18.26 16.63 -9.18
CA TYR A 107 18.21 16.40 -10.63
C TYR A 107 19.41 15.56 -11.10
N ASP A 108 20.63 15.94 -10.71
CA ASP A 108 21.85 15.20 -11.06
C ASP A 108 21.83 13.75 -10.53
N ASN A 109 21.28 13.55 -9.33
CA ASN A 109 21.13 12.22 -8.76
C ASN A 109 20.14 11.35 -9.54
N LEU A 110 19.02 11.93 -9.99
CA LEU A 110 18.05 11.21 -10.82
C LEU A 110 18.63 10.85 -12.19
N LEU A 111 19.41 11.75 -12.79
CA LEU A 111 20.10 11.46 -14.06
C LEU A 111 21.09 10.30 -13.91
N LYS A 112 21.92 10.30 -12.87
CA LYS A 112 22.84 9.19 -12.57
C LYS A 112 22.12 7.89 -12.26
N ALA A 113 20.97 7.97 -11.57
CA ALA A 113 20.16 6.80 -11.28
C ALA A 113 19.64 6.16 -12.57
N ARG A 114 19.17 6.96 -13.54
CA ARG A 114 18.75 6.50 -14.86
C ARG A 114 19.88 5.80 -15.62
N GLU A 115 21.06 6.43 -15.70
CA GLU A 115 22.22 5.82 -16.37
C GLU A 115 22.60 4.47 -15.75
N LYS A 116 22.54 4.38 -14.42
CA LYS A 116 22.83 3.14 -13.70
C LYS A 116 21.75 2.07 -13.93
N GLU A 117 20.48 2.47 -13.93
CA GLU A 117 19.36 1.57 -14.22
C GLU A 117 19.46 1.01 -15.63
N GLU A 118 19.74 1.87 -16.62
CA GLU A 118 19.83 1.49 -18.02
C GLU A 118 21.01 0.53 -18.27
N ALA A 119 22.17 0.79 -17.66
CA ALA A 119 23.30 -0.13 -17.68
C ALA A 119 22.98 -1.49 -17.03
N ALA A 120 22.32 -1.48 -15.87
CA ALA A 120 21.91 -2.70 -15.19
C ALA A 120 20.89 -3.52 -16.00
N TYR A 121 19.96 -2.82 -16.66
CA TYR A 121 18.96 -3.45 -17.50
C TYR A 121 19.58 -4.08 -18.75
N GLN A 122 20.52 -3.40 -19.42
CA GLN A 122 21.24 -3.97 -20.56
C GLN A 122 22.02 -5.23 -20.17
N LEU A 123 22.74 -5.21 -19.05
CA LEU A 123 23.43 -6.39 -18.52
C LEU A 123 22.47 -7.55 -18.24
N PHE A 124 21.30 -7.25 -17.66
CA PHE A 124 20.27 -8.25 -17.43
C PHE A 124 19.75 -8.85 -18.74
N GLN A 125 19.44 -8.01 -19.74
CA GLN A 125 18.97 -8.49 -21.05
C GLN A 125 20.01 -9.41 -21.72
N GLU A 126 21.28 -9.03 -21.72
CA GLU A 126 22.35 -9.83 -22.30
C GLU A 126 22.48 -11.19 -21.60
N HIS A 127 22.55 -11.20 -20.27
CA HIS A 127 22.77 -12.44 -19.52
C HIS A 127 21.56 -13.37 -19.50
N HIS A 128 20.35 -12.84 -19.42
CA HIS A 128 19.15 -13.65 -19.14
C HIS A 128 18.20 -13.80 -20.32
N LEU A 129 18.10 -12.80 -21.20
CA LEU A 129 17.16 -12.86 -22.33
C LEU A 129 17.85 -13.36 -23.60
N ASN A 130 19.05 -12.86 -23.89
CA ASN A 130 19.74 -13.15 -25.15
C ASN A 130 20.62 -14.41 -25.07
N THR A 131 21.28 -14.65 -23.93
CA THR A 131 22.20 -15.79 -23.74
C THR A 131 21.50 -17.05 -23.21
N GLY A 132 20.22 -16.97 -22.85
CA GLY A 132 19.43 -18.11 -22.37
C GLY A 132 19.76 -18.56 -20.94
N GLY A 133 20.37 -17.69 -20.12
CA GLY A 133 20.53 -17.93 -18.69
C GLY A 133 19.19 -18.02 -17.95
N GLY A 134 19.13 -18.76 -16.84
CA GLY A 134 17.94 -18.82 -16.01
C GLY A 134 17.61 -17.44 -15.46
N PHE A 135 16.33 -17.06 -15.44
CA PHE A 135 15.87 -15.73 -14.98
C PHE A 135 16.36 -15.36 -13.56
N TYR A 136 16.64 -16.36 -12.72
CA TYR A 136 17.11 -16.19 -11.34
C TYR A 136 18.63 -16.37 -11.17
N ASP A 137 19.38 -16.55 -12.25
CA ASP A 137 20.82 -16.70 -12.16
C ASP A 137 21.47 -15.37 -11.74
N ILE A 138 22.59 -15.45 -11.03
CA ILE A 138 23.29 -14.24 -10.56
C ILE A 138 24.05 -13.62 -11.73
N ILE A 139 23.76 -12.36 -12.05
CA ILE A 139 24.59 -11.55 -12.95
C ILE A 139 25.96 -11.38 -12.29
N LYS A 140 27.00 -11.95 -12.91
CA LYS A 140 28.38 -11.81 -12.44
C LYS A 140 28.94 -10.51 -13.01
N ASN A 141 29.28 -9.57 -12.13
CA ASN A 141 29.99 -8.33 -12.46
C ASN A 141 31.40 -8.60 -13.00
#